data_AF-A0A7C6U5Q6-F1
#
_entry.id   AF-A0A7C6U5Q6-F1
#
_cell.length_a   1.000
_cell.length_b   1.000
_cell.length_c   1.000
_cell.angle_alpha   90.00
_cell.angle_beta   90.00
_cell.angle_gamma   90.00
#
_symmetry.space_group_name_H-M   'P 1'
#
loop_
_entity.id
_entity.type
_entity.pdbx_description
1 polymer ?
#
loop_
_entity_poly.entity_id
_entity_poly.type
_entity_poly.pdbx_seq_one_letter_code
_entity_poly.pdbx_strand_id
1 'polypeptide(L)'
;MKIKLVKKYILLIFLIIYTVIMITTIFAWFAEADFIDLQTSGSSLLNYFARGIGSVEDPFILNHKRHVYHLAWLQNLGHFNGKKILF
;
A
#
# COMPACT_ATOMS: atom_id res chain seq x y z
N MET A 1 -40.52 -11.99 36.84
CA MET A 1 -40.52 -11.27 35.54
C MET A 1 -39.46 -10.16 35.46
N LYS A 2 -39.32 -9.29 36.47
CA LYS A 2 -38.37 -8.16 36.50
C LYS A 2 -36.88 -8.54 36.33
N ILE A 3 -36.43 -9.65 36.92
CA ILE A 3 -35.02 -10.12 36.79
C ILE A 3 -34.64 -10.51 35.36
N LYS A 4 -35.56 -11.12 34.59
CA LYS A 4 -35.32 -11.46 33.17
C LYS A 4 -35.24 -10.19 32.31
N LEU A 5 -36.04 -9.18 32.63
CA LEU A 5 -35.99 -7.86 32.00
C LEU A 5 -34.67 -7.15 32.29
N VAL A 6 -34.23 -7.11 33.56
CA VAL A 6 -32.94 -6.52 33.95
C VAL A 6 -31.76 -7.20 33.24
N LYS A 7 -31.72 -8.55 33.19
CA LYS A 7 -30.70 -9.29 32.43
C LYS A 7 -30.72 -8.96 30.94
N LYS A 8 -31.90 -8.77 30.34
CA LYS A 8 -32.04 -8.36 28.93
C LYS A 8 -31.47 -6.97 28.68
N TYR A 9 -31.72 -6.01 29.57
CA TYR A 9 -31.16 -4.66 29.46
C TYR A 9 -29.64 -4.65 29.65
N ILE A 10 -29.11 -5.43 30.59
CA ILE A 10 -27.67 -5.60 30.78
C ILE A 10 -27.01 -6.17 29.51
N LEU A 11 -27.61 -7.22 28.93
CA LEU A 11 -27.09 -7.83 27.70
C LEU A 11 -27.14 -6.87 26.50
N LEU A 12 -28.20 -6.06 26.40
CA LEU A 12 -28.32 -5.02 25.37
C LEU A 12 -27.20 -3.97 25.50
N ILE A 13 -26.91 -3.53 26.73
CA ILE A 13 -25.84 -2.56 27.01
C ILE A 13 -24.48 -3.13 26.61
N PHE A 14 -24.18 -4.38 26.97
CA PHE A 14 -22.95 -5.06 26.56
C PHE A 14 -22.81 -5.16 25.04
N LEU A 15 -23.91 -5.47 24.34
CA LEU A 15 -23.92 -5.54 22.88
C LEU A 15 -23.61 -4.19 22.25
N ILE A 16 -24.21 -3.10 22.77
CA ILE A 16 -23.97 -1.74 22.28
C ILE A 16 -22.50 -1.35 22.49
N ILE A 17 -21.96 -1.59 23.68
CA ILE A 17 -20.54 -1.31 23.98
C ILE A 17 -19.63 -2.08 23.03
N TYR A 18 -19.90 -3.37 22.82
CA TYR A 18 -19.12 -4.19 21.88
C TYR A 18 -19.15 -3.63 20.45
N THR A 19 -20.34 -3.23 19.97
CA THR A 19 -20.45 -2.65 18.62
C THR A 19 -19.67 -1.35 18.46
N VAL A 20 -19.65 -0.49 19.48
CA VAL A 20 -18.91 0.79 19.43
C VAL A 20 -17.40 0.52 19.36
N ILE A 21 -16.89 -0.42 20.17
CA ILE A 21 -15.48 -0.80 20.16
C ILE A 21 -15.07 -1.32 18.77
N MET A 22 -15.85 -2.24 18.19
CA MET A 22 -15.55 -2.80 16.87
C MET A 22 -15.53 -1.73 15.77
N ILE A 23 -16.49 -0.80 15.78
CA ILE A 23 -16.52 0.32 14.83
C ILE A 23 -15.24 1.16 14.95
N THR A 24 -14.82 1.53 16.17
CA THR A 24 -13.60 2.34 16.36
C THR A 24 -12.33 1.62 15.89
N THR A 25 -12.22 0.29 16.07
CA THR A 25 -11.06 -0.47 15.59
C THR A 25 -10.97 -0.56 14.08
N ILE A 26 -12.12 -0.64 13.39
CA ILE A 26 -12.18 -0.63 11.92
C ILE A 26 -11.78 0.75 11.41
N PHE A 27 -12.32 1.82 12.01
CA PHE A 27 -11.96 3.18 11.63
C PHE A 27 -10.51 3.55 11.95
N ALA A 28 -9.87 2.97 12.97
CA ALA A 28 -8.45 3.19 13.26
C ALA A 28 -7.55 2.76 12.09
N TRP A 29 -7.86 1.61 11.46
CA TRP A 29 -7.18 1.17 10.24
C TRP A 29 -7.34 2.13 9.05
N PHE A 30 -8.41 2.92 9.02
CA PHE A 30 -8.63 3.94 7.98
C PHE A 30 -8.13 5.33 8.38
N ALA A 31 -8.06 5.65 9.67
CA ALA A 31 -7.59 6.94 10.17
C ALA A 31 -6.06 7.06 10.08
N GLU A 32 -5.33 5.94 10.23
CA GLU A 32 -3.88 5.88 9.97
C GLU A 32 -3.54 5.61 8.50
N ALA A 33 -4.55 5.54 7.62
CA ALA A 33 -4.36 5.73 6.19
C ALA A 33 -4.28 7.22 5.84
N ASP A 34 -3.69 8.03 6.72
CA ASP A 34 -3.02 9.24 6.28
C ASP A 34 -2.15 8.83 5.11
N PHE A 35 -2.46 9.38 3.94
CA PHE A 35 -1.63 9.25 2.77
C PHE A 35 -0.28 9.77 3.21
N ILE A 36 0.62 8.87 3.57
CA ILE A 36 2.04 9.17 3.65
C ILE A 36 2.34 9.67 2.25
N ASP A 37 2.41 10.99 2.10
CA ASP A 37 3.00 11.61 0.94
C ASP A 37 4.47 11.24 1.02
N LEU A 38 4.74 10.01 0.59
CA LEU A 38 6.07 9.51 0.35
C LEU A 38 6.59 10.38 -0.78
N GLN A 39 7.15 11.54 -0.43
CA GLN A 39 8.08 12.29 -1.28
C GLN A 39 9.36 11.48 -1.57
N THR A 40 9.40 10.23 -1.13
CA THR A 40 10.26 9.20 -1.66
C THR A 40 9.46 8.37 -2.66
N SER A 41 9.87 8.38 -3.92
CA SER A 41 9.52 7.30 -4.82
C SER A 41 10.05 6.00 -4.19
N GLY A 42 9.18 5.29 -3.46
CA GLY A 42 9.41 3.94 -2.96
C GLY A 42 9.49 2.93 -4.10
N SER A 43 10.18 3.28 -5.18
CA SER A 43 10.75 2.32 -6.10
C SER A 43 12.05 1.92 -5.45
N SER A 44 12.18 0.65 -5.10
CA SER A 44 13.48 0.02 -5.12
C SER A 44 14.01 0.05 -6.56
N LEU A 45 14.38 1.24 -7.06
CA LEU A 45 15.15 1.44 -8.29
C LEU A 45 16.39 0.53 -8.22
N LEU A 46 16.93 0.40 -7.00
CA LEU A 46 17.97 -0.53 -6.56
C LEU A 46 17.69 -2.04 -6.78
N ASN A 47 16.46 -2.48 -7.04
CA ASN A 47 16.13 -3.88 -7.35
C ASN A 47 15.65 -4.09 -8.80
N TYR A 48 15.10 -3.06 -9.44
CA TYR A 48 14.63 -3.18 -10.82
C TYR A 48 15.79 -3.13 -11.81
N PHE A 49 16.77 -2.25 -11.54
CA PHE A 49 17.99 -2.08 -12.32
C PHE A 49 19.20 -2.09 -11.39
N ALA A 50 20.40 -2.33 -11.94
CA ALA A 50 21.62 -2.31 -11.15
C ALA A 50 22.02 -0.89 -10.72
N ARG A 51 21.75 0.09 -11.59
CA ARG A 51 22.00 1.52 -11.45
C ARG A 51 21.27 2.27 -12.56
N GLY A 52 21.22 3.59 -12.46
CA GLY A 52 20.79 4.47 -13.55
C GLY A 52 19.38 4.98 -13.33
N ILE A 53 19.07 6.12 -13.94
CA ILE A 53 17.75 6.75 -13.91
C ILE A 53 17.07 6.77 -15.28
N GLY A 54 17.74 6.23 -16.30
CA GLY A 54 17.22 6.10 -17.66
C GLY A 54 17.38 7.34 -18.53
N SER A 55 18.25 8.29 -18.13
CA SER A 55 18.60 9.46 -18.94
C SER A 55 19.76 9.15 -19.91
N VAL A 56 20.12 10.12 -20.76
CA VAL A 56 21.26 10.00 -21.69
C VAL A 56 22.58 9.93 -20.92
N GLU A 57 22.68 10.68 -19.83
CA GLU A 57 23.86 10.79 -18.99
C GLU A 57 23.96 9.65 -17.97
N ASP A 58 22.83 9.00 -17.61
CA ASP A 58 22.76 7.93 -16.62
C ASP A 58 21.71 6.85 -17.00
N PRO A 59 22.04 5.97 -17.98
CA PRO A 59 21.14 4.92 -18.46
C PRO A 59 20.97 3.77 -17.45
N PHE A 60 19.88 3.03 -17.58
CA PHE A 60 19.53 1.91 -16.69
C PHE A 60 20.39 0.66 -16.91
N ILE A 61 21.28 0.35 -15.97
CA ILE A 61 22.21 -0.78 -16.09
C ILE A 61 21.55 -2.13 -15.78
N LEU A 62 21.70 -3.10 -16.70
CA LEU A 62 21.13 -4.46 -16.61
C LEU A 62 22.22 -5.53 -16.35
N ASN A 63 22.61 -5.73 -15.09
CA ASN A 63 23.67 -6.71 -14.75
C ASN A 63 23.17 -8.12 -14.38
N HIS A 64 21.86 -8.31 -14.18
CA HIS A 64 21.28 -9.61 -13.84
C HIS A 64 20.07 -9.93 -14.72
N LYS A 65 19.83 -11.22 -14.99
CA LYS A 65 18.69 -11.69 -15.79
C LYS A 65 17.33 -11.19 -15.26
N ARG A 66 17.21 -11.01 -13.93
CA ARG A 66 15.99 -10.49 -13.31
C ARG A 66 15.67 -9.06 -13.74
N HIS A 67 16.68 -8.24 -14.05
CA HIS A 67 16.44 -6.85 -14.48
C HIS A 67 15.76 -6.80 -15.86
N VAL A 68 16.04 -7.76 -16.73
CA VAL A 68 15.36 -7.90 -18.03
C VAL A 68 13.88 -8.23 -17.84
N TYR A 69 13.56 -9.11 -16.88
CA TYR A 69 12.18 -9.40 -16.52
C TYR A 69 11.46 -8.16 -15.98
N HIS A 70 12.09 -7.42 -15.08
CA HIS A 70 11.54 -6.18 -14.53
C HIS A 70 11.32 -5.10 -15.61
N LEU A 71 12.27 -4.95 -16.54
CA LEU A 71 12.15 -4.07 -17.70
C LEU A 71 10.92 -4.42 -18.55
N ALA A 72 10.76 -5.69 -18.93
CA ALA A 72 9.63 -6.15 -19.73
C ALA A 72 8.30 -5.90 -19.01
N TRP A 73 8.26 -6.14 -17.69
CA TRP A 73 7.08 -5.88 -16.87
C TRP A 73 6.71 -4.38 -16.83
N LEU A 74 7.69 -3.50 -16.60
CA LEU A 74 7.47 -2.04 -16.59
C LEU A 74 7.02 -1.52 -17.96
N GLN A 75 7.54 -2.09 -19.05
CA GLN A 75 7.12 -1.74 -20.41
C GLN A 75 5.68 -2.18 -20.68
N ASN A 76 5.28 -3.37 -20.22
CA ASN A 76 3.90 -3.83 -20.35
C ASN A 76 2.91 -2.98 -19.53
N LEU A 77 3.34 -2.43 -18.39
CA LEU A 77 2.57 -1.47 -17.61
C LEU A 77 2.50 -0.07 -18.24
N GLY A 78 3.23 0.18 -19.33
CA GLY A 78 3.29 1.49 -19.98
C GLY A 78 4.09 2.53 -19.18
N HIS A 79 4.92 2.11 -18.22
CA HIS A 79 5.67 3.01 -17.34
C HIS A 79 6.61 3.96 -18.11
N PHE A 80 7.07 3.53 -19.28
CA PHE A 80 8.00 4.27 -20.14
C PHE A 80 7.31 5.00 -21.30
N ASN A 81 5.97 4.95 -21.38
CA ASN A 81 5.24 5.59 -22.47
C ASN A 81 5.45 7.12 -22.44
N GLY A 82 5.79 7.69 -23.60
CA GLY A 82 6.03 9.12 -23.75
C GLY A 82 7.38 9.61 -23.21
N LYS A 83 8.26 8.72 -22.74
CA LYS A 83 9.62 9.06 -22.27
C LYS A 83 10.67 8.36 -23.13
N LYS A 84 11.69 9.09 -23.58
CA LYS A 84 12.88 8.48 -24.17
C LYS A 84 13.75 7.97 -23.03
N ILE A 85 13.82 6.65 -22.89
CA ILE A 85 14.56 6.00 -21.80
C ILE A 85 15.65 5.12 -22.39
N LEU A 86 16.82 5.16 -21.75
CA LEU A 86 18.01 4.44 -22.16
C LEU A 86 18.38 3.40 -21.10
N PHE A 87 18.82 2.24 -21.57
CA PHE A 87 19.20 1.08 -20.78
C PHE A 87 20.62 0.67 -21.19
#